data_AF-A0A9E0PN81-F1
#
_entry.id   AF-A0A9E0PN81-F1
#
_cell.length_a   1.000
_cell.length_b   1.000
_cell.length_c   1.000
_cell.angle_alpha   90.00
_cell.angle_beta   90.00
_cell.angle_gamma   90.00
#
_symmetry.space_group_name_H-M   'P 1'
#
loop_
_entity.id
_entity.type
_entity.pdbx_description
1 polymer ?
#
loop_
_entity_poly.entity_id
_entity_poly.type
_entity_poly.pdbx_seq_one_letter_code
_entity_poly.pdbx_strand_id
1 'polypeptide(L)'
;MSHSIRQIRDNTTRARHLMQRSRQQGFAVGAFNIDNQETLIAICRAAQKLNSPVLIEVSQGEVDALGLENIRDMVDNYREEYGIEAYLNLDHSPTVEACKRAIDAGYE
;
A
#
# COMPACT_ATOMS: atom_id res chain seq x y z
N MET A 1 -12.27 5.42 -7.71
CA MET A 1 -13.54 4.63 -7.69
C MET A 1 -13.33 3.50 -6.70
N SER A 2 -14.22 3.31 -5.72
CA SER A 2 -13.99 2.32 -4.66
C SER A 2 -13.82 0.91 -5.25
N HIS A 3 -12.83 0.16 -4.75
CA HIS A 3 -12.66 -1.23 -5.10
C HIS A 3 -13.90 -2.07 -4.75
N SER A 4 -14.22 -3.03 -5.61
CA SER A 4 -15.17 -4.09 -5.26
C SER A 4 -14.57 -5.01 -4.20
N ILE A 5 -15.41 -5.70 -3.42
CA ILE A 5 -14.99 -6.71 -2.43
C ILE A 5 -14.07 -7.77 -3.06
N ARG A 6 -14.32 -8.12 -4.33
CA ARG A 6 -13.46 -9.07 -5.06
C ARG A 6 -12.06 -8.50 -5.27
N GLN A 7 -11.95 -7.25 -5.73
CA GLN A 7 -10.66 -6.59 -5.93
C GLN A 7 -9.88 -6.46 -4.62
N ILE A 8 -10.55 -6.07 -3.52
CA ILE A 8 -9.92 -6.00 -2.19
C ILE A 8 -9.33 -7.37 -1.82
N ARG A 9 -10.13 -8.44 -1.89
CA ARG A 9 -9.67 -9.80 -1.57
C ARG A 9 -8.51 -10.26 -2.46
N ASP A 10 -8.57 -9.96 -3.75
CA ASP A 10 -7.53 -10.34 -4.70
C ASP A 10 -6.22 -9.59 -4.41
N ASN A 11 -6.28 -8.28 -4.11
CA ASN A 11 -5.11 -7.49 -3.70
C ASN A 11 -4.49 -8.02 -2.41
N THR A 12 -5.30 -8.21 -1.35
CA THR A 12 -4.80 -8.72 -0.05
C THR A 12 -4.19 -10.12 -0.21
N THR A 13 -4.75 -10.96 -1.08
CA THR A 13 -4.19 -12.29 -1.37
C THR A 13 -2.82 -12.17 -2.03
N ARG A 14 -2.65 -11.26 -2.98
CA ARG A 14 -1.35 -11.01 -3.62
C ARG A 14 -0.32 -10.43 -2.62
N ALA A 15 -0.72 -9.53 -1.73
CA ALA A 15 0.14 -9.02 -0.65
C ALA A 15 0.65 -10.16 0.26
N ARG A 16 -0.24 -11.10 0.63
CA ARG A 16 0.16 -12.31 1.38
C ARG A 16 1.12 -13.20 0.60
N HIS A 17 0.89 -13.37 -0.70
CA HIS A 17 1.80 -14.13 -1.56
C HIS A 17 3.17 -13.46 -1.67
N LEU A 18 3.25 -12.12 -1.73
CA LEU A 18 4.51 -11.39 -1.66
C LEU A 18 5.26 -11.72 -0.35
N MET A 19 4.58 -11.71 0.80
CA MET A 19 5.18 -12.06 2.09
C MET A 19 5.58 -13.54 2.23
N GLN A 20 4.97 -14.43 1.46
CA GLN A 20 5.40 -15.82 1.36
C GLN A 20 6.62 -15.96 0.47
N ARG A 21 6.59 -15.32 -0.71
CA ARG A 21 7.71 -15.26 -1.67
C ARG A 21 8.97 -14.71 -1.02
N SER A 22 8.87 -13.61 -0.27
CA SER A 22 10.01 -12.97 0.40
C SER A 22 10.72 -13.91 1.37
N ARG A 23 9.94 -14.65 2.18
CA ARG A 23 10.47 -15.68 3.08
C ARG A 23 11.09 -16.86 2.35
N GLN A 24 10.43 -17.37 1.31
CA GLN A 24 10.91 -18.53 0.55
C GLN A 24 12.18 -18.24 -0.24
N GLN A 25 12.30 -17.03 -0.78
CA GLN A 25 13.41 -16.62 -1.65
C GLN A 25 14.52 -15.85 -0.89
N GLY A 26 14.33 -15.58 0.40
CA GLY A 26 15.36 -14.99 1.26
C GLY A 26 15.60 -13.50 1.03
N PHE A 27 14.55 -12.71 0.78
CA PHE A 27 14.64 -11.25 0.67
C PHE A 27 13.66 -10.53 1.60
N ALA A 28 13.91 -9.24 1.83
CA ALA A 28 13.01 -8.36 2.57
C ALA A 28 12.28 -7.41 1.62
N VAL A 29 11.05 -7.04 1.97
CA VAL A 29 10.27 -6.01 1.26
C VAL A 29 10.45 -4.70 2.00
N GLY A 30 10.86 -3.64 1.29
CA GLY A 30 10.91 -2.30 1.87
C GLY A 30 9.50 -1.80 2.17
N ALA A 31 9.30 -1.34 3.40
CA ALA A 31 8.08 -0.69 3.86
C ALA A 31 8.43 0.78 4.15
N PHE A 32 7.77 1.70 3.46
CA PHE A 32 8.11 3.11 3.49
C PHE A 32 6.88 3.96 3.76
N ASN A 33 6.94 4.77 4.81
CA ASN A 33 5.89 5.74 5.07
C ASN A 33 5.87 6.85 4.01
N ILE A 34 4.67 7.31 3.66
CA ILE A 34 4.45 8.52 2.87
C ILE A 34 3.75 9.57 3.71
N ASP A 35 4.10 10.83 3.47
CA ASP A 35 3.52 12.03 4.07
C ASP A 35 2.84 12.94 3.04
N ASN A 36 3.11 12.74 1.75
CA ASN A 36 2.58 13.51 0.63
C ASN A 36 2.71 12.73 -0.70
N GLN A 37 2.36 13.40 -1.79
CA GLN A 37 2.42 12.83 -3.14
C GLN A 37 3.85 12.69 -3.65
N GLU A 38 4.74 13.63 -3.29
CA GLU A 38 6.13 13.64 -3.71
C GLU A 38 6.91 12.44 -3.15
N THR A 39 6.69 12.08 -1.89
CA THR A 39 7.32 10.89 -1.28
C THR A 39 6.81 9.60 -1.90
N LEU A 40 5.50 9.51 -2.19
CA LEU A 40 4.94 8.39 -2.95
C LEU A 40 5.59 8.25 -4.34
N ILE A 41 5.69 9.33 -5.11
CA ILE A 41 6.35 9.33 -6.42
C ILE A 41 7.81 8.87 -6.30
N ALA A 42 8.55 9.36 -5.30
CA ALA A 42 9.94 8.99 -5.10
C ALA A 42 10.11 7.48 -4.83
N ILE A 43 9.25 6.92 -3.97
CA ILE A 43 9.22 5.48 -3.67
C ILE A 43 8.87 4.68 -4.92
N CYS A 44 7.82 5.06 -5.66
CA CYS A 44 7.40 4.35 -6.86
C CYS A 44 8.49 4.34 -7.94
N ARG A 45 9.19 5.46 -8.17
CA ARG A 45 10.32 5.54 -9.11
C ARG A 45 11.49 4.67 -8.69
N ALA A 46 11.80 4.63 -7.39
CA ALA A 46 12.85 3.76 -6.87
C ALA A 46 12.49 2.27 -7.04
N ALA A 47 11.25 1.90 -6.71
CA ALA A 47 10.73 0.54 -6.88
C ALA A 47 10.77 0.11 -8.36
N GLN A 48 10.34 0.98 -9.28
CA GLN A 48 10.40 0.74 -10.73
C GLN A 48 11.85 0.54 -11.20
N LYS A 49 12.76 1.45 -10.83
CA LYS A 49 14.17 1.38 -11.23
C LYS A 49 14.86 0.08 -10.78
N LEU A 50 14.48 -0.43 -9.61
CA LEU A 50 15.06 -1.63 -9.02
C LEU A 50 14.28 -2.92 -9.36
N ASN A 51 13.16 -2.82 -10.08
CA ASN A 51 12.20 -3.91 -10.28
C ASN A 51 11.84 -4.62 -8.94
N SER A 52 11.64 -3.82 -7.89
CA SER A 52 11.39 -4.32 -6.53
C SER A 52 9.91 -4.18 -6.16
N PRO A 53 9.32 -5.16 -5.48
CA PRO A 53 8.06 -4.95 -4.76
C PRO A 53 8.26 -3.96 -3.60
N VAL A 54 7.20 -3.28 -3.20
CA VAL A 54 7.24 -2.29 -2.11
C VAL A 54 5.94 -2.27 -1.30
N LEU A 55 6.06 -1.98 0.00
CA LEU A 55 4.95 -1.65 0.88
C LEU A 55 4.95 -0.13 1.11
N ILE A 56 3.81 0.49 0.84
CA ILE A 56 3.58 1.91 1.13
C ILE A 56 2.80 1.97 2.43
N GLU A 57 3.28 2.79 3.36
CA GLU A 57 2.72 2.88 4.70
C GLU A 57 2.20 4.29 4.98
N VAL A 58 1.12 4.36 5.73
CA VAL A 58 0.62 5.61 6.30
C VAL A 58 0.23 5.34 7.74
N SER A 59 0.54 6.25 8.65
CA SER A 59 0.03 6.23 10.01
C SER A 59 -1.38 6.87 10.04
N GLN A 60 -2.02 6.83 11.21
CA GLN A 60 -3.27 7.54 11.44
C GLN A 60 -3.13 9.05 11.17
N GLY A 61 -1.98 9.66 11.47
CA GLY A 61 -1.75 11.09 11.26
C GLY A 61 -1.80 11.47 9.78
N GLU A 62 -1.21 10.67 8.90
CA GLU A 62 -1.29 10.93 7.46
C GLU A 62 -2.67 10.61 6.89
N VAL A 63 -3.37 9.61 7.42
CA VAL A 63 -4.79 9.37 7.07
C VAL A 63 -5.65 10.57 7.42
N ASP A 64 -5.45 11.18 8.58
CA ASP A 64 -6.20 12.35 9.01
C ASP A 64 -5.89 13.58 8.14
N ALA A 65 -4.64 13.71 7.66
CA ALA A 65 -4.20 14.82 6.83
C ALA A 65 -4.60 14.69 5.36
N LEU A 66 -4.43 13.51 4.77
CA LEU A 66 -4.59 13.28 3.33
C LEU A 66 -5.97 12.68 2.98
N GLY A 67 -6.60 11.99 3.92
CA GLY A 67 -7.85 11.25 3.72
C GLY A 67 -7.61 9.81 3.30
N LEU A 68 -8.34 8.88 3.93
CA LEU A 68 -8.20 7.43 3.74
C LEU A 68 -8.40 7.00 2.28
N GLU A 69 -9.50 7.42 1.65
CA GLU A 69 -9.80 7.06 0.27
C GLU A 69 -8.86 7.77 -0.73
N ASN A 70 -8.42 8.99 -0.43
CA ASN A 70 -7.48 9.73 -1.27
C ASN A 70 -6.13 9.02 -1.34
N ILE A 71 -5.62 8.52 -0.19
CA ILE A 71 -4.38 7.76 -0.15
C ILE A 71 -4.52 6.48 -1.00
N ARG A 72 -5.63 5.74 -0.87
CA ARG A 72 -5.89 4.54 -1.68
C ARG A 72 -5.86 4.88 -3.18
N ASP A 73 -6.60 5.89 -3.60
CA ASP A 73 -6.68 6.32 -5.00
C ASP A 73 -5.31 6.79 -5.52
N MET A 74 -4.54 7.55 -4.72
CA MET A 74 -3.16 7.95 -5.05
C MET A 74 -2.25 6.74 -5.28
N VAL A 75 -2.28 5.77 -4.37
CA VAL A 75 -1.41 4.59 -4.45
C VAL A 75 -1.77 3.73 -5.66
N ASP A 76 -3.07 3.55 -5.96
CA ASP A 76 -3.46 2.80 -7.17
C ASP A 76 -3.02 3.49 -8.46
N ASN A 77 -3.22 4.82 -8.55
CA ASN A 77 -2.81 5.60 -9.71
C ASN A 77 -1.31 5.45 -9.97
N TYR A 78 -0.48 5.59 -8.95
CA TYR A 78 0.97 5.47 -9.12
C TYR A 78 1.46 4.03 -9.27
N ARG A 79 0.78 3.06 -8.65
CA ARG A 79 1.05 1.64 -8.90
C ARG A 79 0.86 1.31 -10.38
N GLU A 80 -0.23 1.79 -10.97
CA GLU A 80 -0.54 1.60 -12.39
C GLU A 80 0.41 2.39 -13.30
N GLU A 81 0.62 3.69 -13.03
CA GLU A 81 1.51 4.56 -13.82
C GLU A 81 2.93 4.00 -13.92
N TYR A 82 3.50 3.54 -12.80
CA TYR A 82 4.86 3.02 -12.75
C TYR A 82 4.96 1.52 -13.04
N GLY A 83 3.82 0.80 -13.11
CA GLY A 83 3.79 -0.64 -13.38
C GLY A 83 4.51 -1.49 -12.33
N ILE A 84 4.37 -1.12 -11.05
CA ILE A 84 5.07 -1.76 -9.93
C ILE A 84 4.17 -2.69 -9.11
N GLU A 85 4.76 -3.67 -8.42
CA GLU A 85 4.09 -4.42 -7.37
C GLU A 85 4.12 -3.63 -6.06
N ALA A 86 3.03 -2.92 -5.75
CA ALA A 86 2.89 -2.12 -4.53
C ALA A 86 1.60 -2.46 -3.78
N TYR A 87 1.68 -2.42 -2.44
CA TYR A 87 0.56 -2.63 -1.53
C TYR A 87 0.56 -1.55 -0.44
N LEU A 88 -0.60 -1.26 0.13
CA LEU A 88 -0.84 -0.15 1.06
C LEU A 88 -1.21 -0.66 2.46
N ASN A 89 -0.42 -0.28 3.46
CA ASN A 89 -0.60 -0.66 4.86
C ASN A 89 -0.99 0.56 5.72
N LEU A 90 -1.95 0.36 6.63
CA LEU A 90 -2.24 1.32 7.71
C LEU A 90 -1.35 0.97 8.90
N ASP A 91 -0.26 1.71 9.04
CA ASP A 91 0.76 1.46 10.03
C ASP A 91 0.34 1.99 11.41
N HIS A 92 0.68 1.22 12.45
CA HIS A 92 0.39 1.52 13.84
C HIS A 92 -1.04 2.00 14.13
N SER A 93 -2.03 1.42 13.44
CA SER A 93 -3.44 1.81 13.61
C SER A 93 -3.88 1.73 15.08
N PRO A 94 -4.52 2.78 15.62
CA PRO A 94 -4.80 2.86 17.06
C PRO A 94 -6.02 2.05 17.51
N THR A 95 -6.91 1.67 16.60
CA THR A 95 -8.18 0.99 16.93
C THR A 95 -8.57 -0.05 15.90
N VAL A 96 -9.35 -1.04 16.33
CA VAL A 96 -9.93 -2.07 15.44
C VAL A 96 -10.85 -1.43 14.41
N GLU A 97 -11.59 -0.39 14.80
CA GLU A 97 -12.48 0.37 13.94
C GLU A 97 -11.72 1.08 12.81
N ALA A 98 -10.55 1.67 13.12
CA ALA A 98 -9.70 2.27 12.10
C ALA A 98 -9.15 1.21 11.13
N CYS A 99 -8.68 0.06 11.64
CA CYS A 99 -8.27 -1.06 10.78
C CYS A 99 -9.40 -1.52 9.85
N LYS A 100 -10.63 -1.68 10.36
CA LYS A 100 -11.79 -2.09 9.55
C LYS A 100 -12.08 -1.11 8.43
N ARG A 101 -12.06 0.20 8.73
CA ARG A 101 -12.26 1.23 7.71
C ARG A 101 -11.17 1.20 6.63
N ALA A 102 -9.91 0.99 7.00
CA ALA A 102 -8.83 0.86 6.04
C ALA A 102 -9.00 -0.39 5.15
N ILE A 103 -9.37 -1.53 5.74
CA ILE A 103 -9.69 -2.75 4.99
C ILE A 103 -10.85 -2.51 4.01
N ASP A 104 -11.92 -1.83 4.46
CA ASP A 104 -13.07 -1.50 3.63
C ASP A 104 -12.70 -0.53 2.50
N ALA A 105 -11.75 0.37 2.75
CA ALA A 105 -11.17 1.26 1.74
C ALA A 105 -10.19 0.54 0.79
N GLY A 106 -9.80 -0.71 1.06
CA GLY A 106 -8.92 -1.50 0.20
C GLY A 106 -7.44 -1.40 0.52
N TYR A 107 -7.08 -1.16 1.78
CA TYR A 107 -5.72 -1.39 2.29
C TYR A 107 -5.47 -2.90 2.42
N GLU A 108 -4.23 -3.33 2.23
CA GLU A 108 -3.80 -4.74 2.19
C GLU A 108 -3.04 -5.21 3.44
#